data_AF-N4X0Q2-F1
#
_entry.id   AF-N4X0Q2-F1
#
_cell.length_a   1.000
_cell.length_b   1.000
_cell.length_c   1.000
_cell.angle_alpha   90.00
_cell.angle_beta   90.00
_cell.angle_gamma   90.00
#
_symmetry.space_group_name_H-M   'P 1'
#
loop_
_entity.id
_entity.type
_entity.pdbx_description
1 polymer ?
#
loop_
_entity_poly.entity_id
_entity_poly.type
_entity_poly.pdbx_seq_one_letter_code
_entity_poly.pdbx_strand_id
1 'polypeptide(L)'
;MFTPVETTVGALLLHQATSTLLYQNGNILGLSGYLRQLLSAPTKEQIAFFTGMAASYVPLKALAPQLMTVYPVVQLSPKTAMATAALGALIGWGTKMANGCTSGHMLCGLSRLSGRSATAVAVFFPTAMITHHLANPTLATSVCPSGVPCYTPVYPKSEEAVSLLMLAGSVGMAARTIPHLVALATSSDGTKQEAGEPPKAARITTQFFSGLLFALGLQISQMSQPAKVAAFLSFPALQHWDPSLGLVIIFGVLPNLIENQIKGFKKPPSFAEVFALPTKTVQDIDKRFLMGAVAFGIGWGLSGVCPGPAVIRAFYQPIWGLLWIGGFWLGGKVNI
;
A
#
# COMPACT_ATOMS: atom_id res chain seq x y z
N MET A 1 3.44 -12.55 15.45
CA MET A 1 2.49 -12.59 16.58
C MET A 1 1.44 -11.53 16.36
N PHE A 2 0.20 -11.78 16.77
CA PHE A 2 -0.94 -10.90 16.54
C PHE A 2 -0.74 -9.52 17.21
N THR A 3 -0.72 -8.44 16.43
CA THR A 3 -0.48 -7.05 16.90
C THR A 3 -1.72 -6.20 16.64
N PRO A 4 -2.80 -6.38 17.43
CA PRO A 4 -4.10 -5.79 17.12
C PRO A 4 -4.11 -4.26 17.13
N VAL A 5 -3.40 -3.63 18.06
CA VAL A 5 -3.42 -2.18 18.24
C VAL A 5 -2.70 -1.49 17.08
N GLU A 6 -1.47 -1.89 16.81
CA GLU A 6 -0.64 -1.34 15.75
C GLU A 6 -1.29 -1.57 14.38
N THR A 7 -1.84 -2.76 14.16
CA THR A 7 -2.50 -3.06 12.87
C THR A 7 -3.76 -2.24 12.67
N THR A 8 -4.53 -1.99 13.74
CA THR A 8 -5.72 -1.12 13.68
C THR A 8 -5.34 0.32 13.37
N VAL A 9 -4.36 0.88 14.09
CA VAL A 9 -3.88 2.26 13.86
C VAL A 9 -3.32 2.41 12.45
N GLY A 10 -2.49 1.46 12.01
CA GLY A 10 -1.93 1.44 10.66
C GLY A 10 -3.01 1.32 9.58
N ALA A 11 -4.02 0.48 9.78
CA ALA A 11 -5.15 0.34 8.87
C ALA A 11 -5.99 1.62 8.74
N LEU A 12 -6.22 2.33 9.85
CA LEU A 12 -6.90 3.62 9.84
C LEU A 12 -6.08 4.67 9.07
N LEU A 13 -4.75 4.66 9.18
CA LEU A 13 -3.88 5.52 8.37
C LEU A 13 -3.94 5.19 6.89
N LEU A 14 -4.00 3.90 6.52
CA LEU A 14 -4.21 3.47 5.14
C LEU A 14 -5.56 3.97 4.59
N HIS A 15 -6.63 3.89 5.40
CA HIS A 15 -7.92 4.50 5.07
C HIS A 15 -7.80 6.01 4.87
N GLN A 16 -7.17 6.73 5.81
CA GLN A 16 -6.96 8.19 5.68
C GLN A 16 -6.17 8.54 4.41
N ALA A 17 -5.13 7.78 4.08
CA ALA A 17 -4.32 8.00 2.89
C ALA A 17 -5.16 7.92 1.61
N THR A 18 -5.97 6.86 1.49
CA THR A 18 -6.81 6.63 0.31
C THR A 18 -8.00 7.56 0.23
N SER A 19 -8.63 7.86 1.37
CA SER A 19 -9.76 8.78 1.48
C SER A 19 -9.34 10.20 1.11
N THR A 20 -8.25 10.68 1.71
CA THR A 20 -7.70 12.03 1.45
C THR A 20 -7.38 12.18 -0.03
N LEU A 21 -6.70 11.21 -0.64
CA LEU A 21 -6.36 11.27 -2.07
C LEU A 21 -7.60 11.28 -2.97
N LEU A 22 -8.59 10.45 -2.65
CA LEU A 22 -9.82 10.32 -3.42
C LEU A 22 -10.70 11.56 -3.33
N TYR A 23 -10.98 12.06 -2.13
CA TYR A 23 -11.91 13.18 -1.94
C TYR A 23 -11.28 14.56 -2.17
N GLN A 24 -9.96 14.70 -1.98
CA GLN A 24 -9.29 15.96 -2.29
C GLN A 24 -8.89 16.02 -3.76
N ASN A 25 -8.18 15.02 -4.30
CA ASN A 25 -7.65 15.11 -5.67
C ASN A 25 -8.50 14.38 -6.73
N GLY A 26 -9.51 13.62 -6.32
CA GLY A 26 -10.30 12.78 -7.24
C GLY A 26 -9.60 11.49 -7.66
N ASN A 27 -8.42 11.18 -7.10
CA ASN A 27 -7.58 10.10 -7.59
C ASN A 27 -7.71 8.83 -6.74
N ILE A 28 -7.73 7.67 -7.39
CA ILE A 28 -7.63 6.38 -6.71
C ILE A 28 -6.17 6.03 -6.46
N LEU A 29 -5.85 5.64 -5.22
CA LEU A 29 -4.52 5.13 -4.89
C LEU A 29 -4.30 3.77 -5.57
N GLY A 30 -3.41 3.76 -6.56
CA GLY A 30 -2.99 2.57 -7.27
C GLY A 30 -1.47 2.49 -7.31
N LEU A 31 -0.86 1.98 -6.24
CA LEU A 31 0.59 2.13 -6.04
C LEU A 31 1.43 1.48 -7.16
N SER A 32 1.04 0.30 -7.65
CA SER A 32 1.74 -0.32 -8.79
C SER A 32 1.68 0.54 -10.06
N GLY A 33 0.58 1.27 -10.27
CA GLY A 33 0.45 2.25 -11.35
C GLY A 33 1.31 3.49 -11.10
N TYR A 34 1.28 4.04 -9.89
CA TYR A 34 2.10 5.19 -9.50
C TYR A 34 3.59 4.90 -9.64
N LEU A 35 4.04 3.71 -9.23
CA LEU A 35 5.44 3.29 -9.36
C LEU A 35 5.83 3.15 -10.84
N ARG A 36 4.98 2.58 -11.69
CA ARG A 36 5.24 2.53 -13.13
C ARG A 36 5.35 3.93 -13.74
N GLN A 37 4.44 4.84 -13.38
CA GLN A 37 4.45 6.22 -13.86
C GLN A 37 5.71 6.96 -13.40
N LEU A 38 6.13 6.78 -12.15
CA LEU A 38 7.39 7.35 -11.64
C LEU A 38 8.59 6.92 -12.49
N LEU A 39 8.62 5.67 -12.94
CA LEU A 39 9.73 5.09 -13.70
C LEU A 39 9.65 5.32 -15.22
N SER A 40 8.55 5.88 -15.73
CA SER A 40 8.37 6.10 -17.17
C SER A 40 8.20 7.57 -17.55
N ALA A 41 7.35 8.29 -16.82
CA ALA A 41 6.99 9.68 -17.08
C ALA A 41 6.52 10.32 -15.75
N PRO A 42 7.45 10.61 -14.83
CA PRO A 42 7.10 11.09 -13.50
C PRO A 42 6.47 12.48 -13.57
N THR A 43 5.31 12.67 -12.93
CA THR A 43 4.76 14.01 -12.69
C THR A 43 5.14 14.49 -11.29
N LYS A 44 5.02 15.80 -11.05
CA LYS A 44 5.24 16.41 -9.72
C LYS A 44 4.39 15.77 -8.63
N GLU A 45 3.17 15.33 -8.97
CA GLU A 45 2.29 14.63 -8.04
C GLU A 45 2.83 13.26 -7.62
N GLN A 46 3.33 12.44 -8.56
CA GLN A 46 3.91 11.14 -8.18
C GLN A 46 5.21 11.32 -7.40
N ILE A 47 6.06 12.27 -7.79
CA ILE A 47 7.28 12.59 -7.04
C ILE A 47 6.92 12.99 -5.60
N ALA A 48 5.91 13.85 -5.42
CA ALA A 48 5.44 14.26 -4.10
C ALA A 48 4.93 13.07 -3.28
N PHE A 49 4.14 12.17 -3.88
CA PHE A 49 3.65 10.96 -3.22
C PHE A 49 4.80 10.08 -2.70
N PHE A 50 5.79 9.76 -3.54
CA PHE A 50 6.93 8.94 -3.12
C PHE A 50 7.88 9.66 -2.16
N THR A 51 8.00 10.98 -2.26
CA THR A 51 8.72 11.81 -1.28
C THR A 51 8.00 11.76 0.08
N GLY A 52 6.67 11.82 0.11
CA GLY A 52 5.87 11.62 1.31
C GLY A 52 6.08 10.23 1.91
N MET A 53 6.11 9.18 1.08
CA MET A 53 6.45 7.84 1.55
C MET A 53 7.83 7.78 2.20
N ALA A 54 8.86 8.39 1.59
CA ALA A 54 10.20 8.44 2.17
C ALA A 54 10.24 9.24 3.48
N ALA A 55 9.53 10.37 3.53
CA ALA A 55 9.44 11.24 4.70
C ALA A 55 8.85 10.54 5.93
N SER A 56 8.07 9.46 5.75
CA SER A 56 7.51 8.66 6.85
C SER A 56 8.55 8.08 7.81
N TYR A 57 9.79 7.90 7.36
CA TYR A 57 10.90 7.40 8.19
C TYR A 57 11.17 8.31 9.39
N VAL A 58 11.15 9.63 9.18
CA VAL A 58 11.53 10.62 10.20
C VAL A 58 10.59 10.60 11.41
N PRO A 59 9.26 10.81 11.26
CA PRO A 59 8.36 10.80 12.40
C PRO A 59 8.23 9.39 13.03
N LEU A 60 8.32 8.32 12.22
CA LEU A 60 8.28 6.97 12.76
C LEU A 60 9.50 6.67 13.64
N LYS A 61 10.70 7.03 13.19
CA LYS A 61 11.93 6.88 13.98
C LYS A 61 11.92 7.72 15.25
N ALA A 62 11.35 8.92 15.19
CA ALA A 62 11.29 9.82 16.35
C ALA A 62 10.29 9.36 17.42
N LEU A 63 9.13 8.81 17.02
CA LEU A 63 8.02 8.57 17.95
C LEU A 63 7.71 7.08 18.20
N ALA A 64 8.11 6.19 17.30
CA ALA A 64 7.90 4.74 17.44
C ALA A 64 9.01 3.92 16.76
N PRO A 65 10.29 4.09 17.16
CA PRO A 65 11.42 3.40 16.54
C PRO A 65 11.31 1.88 16.60
N GLN A 66 10.63 1.33 17.61
CA GLN A 66 10.38 -0.11 17.78
C GLN A 66 9.49 -0.72 16.68
N LEU A 67 8.70 0.10 15.98
CA LEU A 67 7.85 -0.35 14.87
C LEU A 67 8.56 -0.32 13.51
N MET A 68 9.76 0.25 13.47
CA MET A 68 10.56 0.27 12.25
C MET A 68 10.83 -1.17 11.81
N THR A 69 10.56 -1.43 10.54
CA THR A 69 10.77 -2.77 9.99
C THR A 69 12.25 -3.07 9.91
N VAL A 70 12.67 -4.14 10.58
CA VAL A 70 14.01 -4.69 10.41
C VAL A 70 13.97 -5.69 9.26
N TYR A 71 14.63 -5.34 8.16
CA TYR A 71 14.77 -6.24 7.02
C TYR A 71 15.97 -7.17 7.22
N PRO A 72 15.86 -8.46 6.88
CA PRO A 72 17.00 -9.37 6.94
C PRO A 72 18.10 -8.86 5.99
N VAL A 73 19.35 -9.00 6.42
CA VAL A 73 20.52 -8.64 5.61
C VAL A 73 20.51 -9.51 4.35
N VAL A 74 20.50 -8.86 3.19
CA VAL A 74 20.55 -9.57 1.90
C VAL A 74 22.01 -9.77 1.52
N GLN A 75 22.47 -11.02 1.57
CA GLN A 75 23.76 -11.36 0.98
C GLN A 75 23.66 -11.30 -0.54
N LEU A 76 24.39 -10.38 -1.15
CA LEU A 76 24.43 -10.19 -2.59
C LEU A 76 25.28 -11.29 -3.22
N SER A 77 24.59 -12.26 -3.80
CA SER A 77 25.14 -13.25 -4.70
C SER A 77 24.45 -13.13 -6.05
N PRO A 78 25.05 -13.57 -7.16
CA PRO A 78 24.37 -13.56 -8.46
C PRO A 78 23.01 -14.27 -8.43
N LYS A 79 22.88 -15.35 -7.65
CA LYS A 79 21.62 -16.09 -7.48
C LYS A 79 20.55 -15.27 -6.76
N THR A 80 20.88 -14.67 -5.62
CA THR A 80 19.93 -13.87 -4.83
C THR A 80 19.54 -12.57 -5.54
N ALA A 81 20.48 -11.97 -6.28
CA ALA A 81 20.20 -10.81 -7.11
C ALA A 81 19.23 -11.14 -8.26
N MET A 82 19.51 -12.22 -9.00
CA MET A 82 18.62 -12.70 -10.07
C MET A 82 17.24 -13.08 -9.55
N ALA A 83 17.16 -13.78 -8.42
CA ALA A 83 15.88 -14.11 -7.79
C ALA A 83 15.09 -12.87 -7.38
N THR A 84 15.75 -11.86 -6.81
CA THR A 84 15.12 -10.58 -6.43
C THR A 84 14.56 -9.84 -7.63
N ALA A 85 15.35 -9.76 -8.72
CA ALA A 85 14.91 -9.14 -9.96
C ALA A 85 13.78 -9.93 -10.64
N ALA A 86 13.86 -11.26 -10.64
CA ALA A 86 12.83 -12.13 -11.22
C ALA A 86 11.49 -12.02 -10.46
N LEU A 87 11.52 -11.98 -9.12
CA LEU A 87 10.33 -11.74 -8.30
C LEU A 87 9.73 -10.35 -8.57
N GLY A 88 10.59 -9.33 -8.66
CA GLY A 88 10.20 -8.00 -9.09
C GLY A 88 9.47 -8.06 -10.44
N ALA A 89 10.07 -8.70 -11.45
CA ALA A 89 9.51 -8.83 -12.79
C ALA A 89 8.17 -9.58 -12.82
N LEU A 90 8.04 -10.68 -12.09
CA LEU A 90 6.80 -11.44 -11.98
C LEU A 90 5.67 -10.57 -11.40
N ILE A 91 5.94 -9.83 -10.32
CA ILE A 91 4.98 -8.91 -9.70
C ILE A 91 4.70 -7.72 -10.62
N GLY A 92 5.71 -7.19 -11.32
CA GLY A 92 5.58 -6.12 -12.29
C GLY A 92 4.65 -6.47 -13.44
N TRP A 93 4.86 -7.64 -14.02
CA TRP A 93 4.02 -8.20 -15.07
C TRP A 93 2.60 -8.47 -14.56
N GLY A 94 2.47 -9.20 -13.44
CA GLY A 94 1.18 -9.57 -12.87
C GLY A 94 0.31 -8.36 -12.54
N THR A 95 0.89 -7.35 -11.87
CA THR A 95 0.16 -6.12 -11.51
C THR A 95 -0.15 -5.21 -12.70
N LYS A 96 0.56 -5.35 -13.83
CA LYS A 96 0.23 -4.65 -15.07
C LYS A 96 -0.96 -5.31 -15.74
N MET A 97 -0.91 -6.63 -15.92
CA MET A 97 -1.98 -7.40 -16.58
C MET A 97 -3.28 -7.37 -15.76
N ALA A 98 -3.19 -7.43 -14.43
CA ALA A 98 -4.34 -7.23 -13.55
C ALA A 98 -4.84 -5.77 -13.51
N ASN A 99 -4.07 -4.79 -14.00
CA ASN A 99 -4.34 -3.35 -13.85
C ASN A 99 -4.47 -2.93 -12.36
N GLY A 100 -3.66 -3.51 -11.48
CA GLY A 100 -3.74 -3.23 -10.05
C GLY A 100 -2.90 -4.17 -9.19
N CYS A 101 -2.86 -3.90 -7.89
CA CYS A 101 -2.29 -4.76 -6.85
C CYS A 101 -3.21 -4.70 -5.62
N THR A 102 -2.75 -5.11 -4.45
CA THR A 102 -3.53 -5.08 -3.20
C THR A 102 -4.09 -3.69 -2.87
N SER A 103 -3.31 -2.61 -2.96
CA SER A 103 -3.84 -1.26 -2.67
C SER A 103 -4.95 -0.82 -3.63
N GLY A 104 -4.80 -1.12 -4.92
CA GLY A 104 -5.80 -0.79 -5.93
C GLY A 104 -7.06 -1.63 -5.86
N HIS A 105 -6.93 -2.97 -5.77
CA HIS A 105 -8.05 -3.90 -5.79
C HIS A 105 -8.66 -4.17 -4.42
N MET A 106 -7.85 -4.44 -3.40
CA MET A 106 -8.34 -4.75 -2.06
C MET A 106 -8.73 -3.49 -1.30
N LEU A 107 -7.81 -2.52 -1.13
CA LEU A 107 -8.07 -1.35 -0.31
C LEU A 107 -9.07 -0.38 -0.97
N CYS A 108 -8.81 0.04 -2.20
CA CYS A 108 -9.66 0.99 -2.91
C CYS A 108 -10.78 0.34 -3.75
N GLY A 109 -10.56 -0.87 -4.29
CA GLY A 109 -11.50 -1.53 -5.20
C GLY A 109 -12.71 -2.11 -4.48
N LEU A 110 -12.47 -2.92 -3.43
CA LEU A 110 -13.55 -3.51 -2.62
C LEU A 110 -14.37 -2.43 -1.89
N SER A 111 -13.72 -1.37 -1.41
CA SER A 111 -14.42 -0.26 -0.76
C SER A 111 -15.29 0.58 -1.71
N ARG A 112 -15.17 0.40 -3.02
CA ARG A 112 -16.08 0.95 -4.04
C ARG A 112 -17.05 -0.08 -4.58
N LEU A 113 -17.12 -1.28 -3.99
CA LEU A 113 -17.95 -2.40 -4.46
C LEU A 113 -17.66 -2.80 -5.91
N SER A 114 -16.40 -2.69 -6.34
CA SER A 114 -15.99 -3.05 -7.71
C SER A 114 -15.96 -4.57 -7.88
N GLY A 115 -16.90 -5.12 -8.66
CA GLY A 115 -16.93 -6.56 -8.99
C GLY A 115 -15.63 -7.04 -9.65
N ARG A 116 -15.05 -6.25 -10.56
CA ARG A 116 -13.73 -6.53 -11.17
C ARG A 116 -12.63 -6.67 -10.13
N SER A 117 -12.63 -5.79 -9.12
CA SER A 117 -11.64 -5.86 -8.04
C SER A 117 -11.90 -7.05 -7.12
N ALA A 118 -13.15 -7.38 -6.83
CA ALA A 118 -13.51 -8.58 -6.10
C ALA A 118 -12.99 -9.84 -6.78
N THR A 119 -13.15 -9.96 -8.11
CA THR A 119 -12.55 -11.06 -8.89
C THR A 119 -11.03 -11.07 -8.77
N ALA A 120 -10.35 -9.93 -8.87
CA ALA A 120 -8.90 -9.87 -8.70
C ALA A 120 -8.47 -10.43 -7.34
N VAL A 121 -9.09 -9.96 -6.25
CA VAL A 121 -8.78 -10.40 -4.88
C VAL A 121 -9.06 -11.89 -4.70
N ALA A 122 -10.21 -12.38 -5.21
CA ALA A 122 -10.58 -13.78 -5.16
C ALA A 122 -9.61 -14.70 -5.94
N VAL A 123 -8.83 -14.16 -6.87
CA VAL A 123 -7.82 -14.93 -7.61
C VAL A 123 -6.44 -14.82 -6.97
N PHE A 124 -5.92 -13.60 -6.77
CA PHE A 124 -4.54 -13.45 -6.32
C PHE A 124 -4.34 -13.88 -4.87
N PHE A 125 -5.37 -13.74 -4.01
CA PHE A 125 -5.22 -14.01 -2.58
C PHE A 125 -5.12 -15.52 -2.29
N PRO A 126 -6.03 -16.38 -2.79
CA PRO A 126 -5.85 -17.83 -2.68
C PRO A 126 -4.58 -18.31 -3.39
N THR A 127 -4.25 -17.73 -4.56
CA THR A 127 -3.01 -18.09 -5.27
C THR A 127 -1.78 -17.83 -4.41
N ALA A 128 -1.72 -16.71 -3.70
CA ALA A 128 -0.62 -16.38 -2.81
C ALA A 128 -0.55 -17.30 -1.59
N MET A 129 -1.70 -17.64 -1.00
CA MET A 129 -1.75 -18.63 0.08
C MET A 129 -1.21 -19.98 -0.39
N ILE A 130 -1.72 -20.51 -1.50
CA ILE A 130 -1.26 -21.79 -2.06
C ILE A 130 0.24 -21.73 -2.35
N THR A 131 0.70 -20.66 -2.99
CA THR A 131 2.13 -20.50 -3.32
C THR A 131 3.01 -20.45 -2.07
N HIS A 132 2.59 -19.74 -1.01
CA HIS A 132 3.32 -19.67 0.25
C HIS A 132 3.44 -21.06 0.91
N HIS A 133 2.35 -21.83 0.95
CA HIS A 133 2.34 -23.19 1.49
C HIS A 133 3.24 -24.15 0.72
N LEU A 134 3.27 -24.03 -0.61
CA LEU A 134 4.14 -24.85 -1.46
C LEU A 134 5.62 -24.47 -1.32
N ALA A 135 5.92 -23.17 -1.21
CA ALA A 135 7.29 -22.68 -1.15
C ALA A 135 7.91 -22.75 0.25
N ASN A 136 7.09 -22.77 1.31
CA ASN A 136 7.54 -22.75 2.70
C ASN A 136 6.86 -23.86 3.52
N PRO A 137 7.26 -25.14 3.39
CA PRO A 137 6.56 -26.27 4.01
C PRO A 137 6.47 -26.20 5.55
N THR A 138 7.41 -25.54 6.21
CA THR A 138 7.41 -25.38 7.67
C THR A 138 6.48 -24.26 8.14
N LEU A 139 6.10 -23.33 7.25
CA LEU A 139 5.32 -22.12 7.52
C LEU A 139 5.87 -21.22 8.65
N ALA A 140 7.05 -21.53 9.18
CA ALA A 140 7.68 -20.81 10.27
C ALA A 140 8.20 -19.47 9.76
N THR A 141 7.95 -18.42 10.52
CA THR A 141 8.37 -17.06 10.20
C THR A 141 9.08 -16.43 11.38
N SER A 142 9.93 -15.44 11.13
CA SER A 142 10.68 -14.75 12.19
C SER A 142 9.80 -13.93 13.14
N VAL A 143 8.51 -13.74 12.82
CA VAL A 143 7.56 -12.96 13.63
C VAL A 143 6.86 -13.78 14.70
N CYS A 144 7.03 -15.11 14.71
CA CYS A 144 6.40 -16.00 15.68
C CYS A 144 7.45 -16.86 16.38
N PRO A 145 7.62 -16.70 17.70
CA PRO A 145 8.52 -17.54 18.48
C PRO A 145 8.13 -19.02 18.44
N SER A 146 9.12 -19.91 18.48
CA SER A 146 8.88 -21.35 18.58
C SER A 146 8.10 -21.67 19.87
N GLY A 147 7.05 -22.49 19.74
CA GLY A 147 6.23 -22.92 20.88
C GLY A 147 5.15 -21.94 21.33
N VAL A 148 5.03 -20.77 20.69
CA VAL A 148 3.94 -19.81 20.94
C VAL A 148 3.10 -19.67 19.66
N PRO A 149 1.78 -19.89 19.72
CA PRO A 149 0.92 -19.73 18.54
C PRO A 149 0.98 -18.30 17.98
N CYS A 150 1.07 -18.16 16.65
CA CYS A 150 1.15 -16.85 16.00
C CYS A 150 -0.04 -15.93 16.27
N TYR A 151 -1.22 -16.48 16.59
CA TYR A 151 -2.43 -15.71 16.91
C TYR A 151 -2.42 -15.14 18.34
N THR A 152 -1.43 -15.45 19.17
CA THR A 152 -1.31 -14.87 20.51
C THR A 152 -1.14 -13.36 20.41
N PRO A 153 -2.02 -12.56 21.06
CA PRO A 153 -1.97 -11.10 20.99
C PRO A 153 -0.78 -10.55 21.76
N VAL A 154 -0.14 -9.54 21.16
CA VAL A 154 0.90 -8.73 21.77
C VAL A 154 0.44 -7.29 21.72
N TYR A 155 0.45 -6.64 22.88
CA TYR A 155 0.02 -5.26 23.04
C TYR A 155 1.23 -4.36 23.26
N PRO A 156 1.25 -3.15 22.66
CA PRO A 156 2.29 -2.17 22.90
C PRO A 156 2.23 -1.66 24.33
N LYS A 157 3.34 -1.13 24.83
CA LYS A 157 3.34 -0.41 26.12
C LYS A 157 2.47 0.85 26.01
N SER A 158 1.94 1.35 27.14
CA SER A 158 1.07 2.53 27.15
C SER A 158 1.71 3.76 26.49
N GLU A 159 3.01 3.99 26.72
CA GLU A 159 3.77 5.09 26.12
C GLU A 159 3.87 4.97 24.59
N GLU A 160 4.05 3.74 24.10
CA GLU A 160 4.13 3.43 22.67
C GLU A 160 2.75 3.59 22.02
N ALA A 161 1.69 3.14 22.70
CA ALA A 161 0.30 3.32 22.25
C ALA A 161 -0.08 4.81 22.15
N VAL A 162 0.29 5.62 23.15
CA VAL A 162 0.07 7.08 23.13
C VAL A 162 0.84 7.73 21.99
N SER A 163 2.12 7.38 21.82
CA SER A 163 2.96 7.94 20.75
C SER A 163 2.42 7.59 19.36
N LEU A 164 1.93 6.37 19.18
CA LEU A 164 1.25 5.91 17.96
C LEU A 164 -0.01 6.72 17.65
N LEU A 165 -0.88 6.90 18.65
CA LEU A 165 -2.13 7.66 18.48
C LEU A 165 -1.86 9.13 18.20
N MET A 166 -0.88 9.74 18.88
CA MET A 166 -0.45 11.12 18.65
C MET A 166 0.12 11.29 17.24
N LEU A 167 0.99 10.39 16.79
CA LEU A 167 1.53 10.40 15.43
C LEU A 167 0.40 10.24 14.40
N ALA A 168 -0.48 9.25 14.58
CA ALA A 168 -1.55 8.99 13.65
C ALA A 168 -2.56 10.15 13.57
N GLY A 169 -2.94 10.71 14.73
CA GLY A 169 -3.85 11.84 14.82
C GLY A 169 -3.27 13.12 14.23
N SER A 170 -2.02 13.46 14.55
CA SER A 170 -1.37 14.68 14.04
C SER A 170 -1.16 14.64 12.53
N VAL A 171 -0.65 13.53 11.97
CA VAL A 171 -0.44 13.40 10.52
C VAL A 171 -1.78 13.29 9.78
N GLY A 172 -2.77 12.58 10.36
CA GLY A 172 -4.12 12.50 9.80
C GLY A 172 -4.81 13.87 9.74
N MET A 173 -4.67 14.67 10.79
CA MET A 173 -5.18 16.05 10.82
C MET A 173 -4.45 16.92 9.79
N ALA A 174 -3.12 16.88 9.77
CA ALA A 174 -2.28 17.63 8.84
C ALA A 174 -2.62 17.34 7.37
N ALA A 175 -2.83 16.07 7.02
CA ALA A 175 -3.24 15.65 5.68
C ALA A 175 -4.59 16.22 5.24
N ARG A 176 -5.49 16.49 6.20
CA ARG A 176 -6.78 17.11 5.92
C ARG A 176 -6.69 18.63 5.87
N THR A 177 -5.95 19.27 6.76
CA THR A 177 -5.95 20.73 6.91
C THR A 177 -4.96 21.44 6.00
N ILE A 178 -3.72 20.95 5.90
CA ILE A 178 -2.63 21.66 5.21
C ILE A 178 -2.91 21.85 3.71
N PRO A 179 -3.41 20.86 2.94
CA PRO A 179 -3.74 21.10 1.54
C PRO A 179 -4.77 22.20 1.33
N HIS A 180 -5.77 22.34 2.21
CA HIS A 180 -6.75 23.43 2.16
C HIS A 180 -6.13 24.78 2.53
N LEU A 181 -5.24 24.83 3.52
CA LEU A 181 -4.50 26.05 3.85
C LEU A 181 -3.59 26.49 2.70
N VAL A 182 -2.90 25.55 2.05
CA VAL A 182 -2.10 25.82 0.85
C VAL A 182 -2.97 26.34 -0.28
N ALA A 183 -4.14 25.74 -0.52
CA ALA A 183 -5.08 26.24 -1.52
C ALA A 183 -5.45 27.70 -1.26
N LEU A 184 -5.85 28.04 -0.03
CA LEU A 184 -6.21 29.40 0.37
C LEU A 184 -5.05 30.39 0.21
N ALA A 185 -3.84 30.01 0.62
CA ALA A 185 -2.65 30.85 0.49
C ALA A 185 -2.31 31.14 -0.98
N THR A 186 -2.39 30.12 -1.85
CA THR A 186 -2.07 30.28 -3.27
C THR A 186 -3.13 31.05 -4.05
N SER A 187 -4.39 31.02 -3.63
CA SER A 187 -5.46 31.82 -4.25
C SER A 187 -5.33 33.32 -3.94
N SER A 188 -4.60 33.70 -2.88
CA SER A 188 -4.44 35.09 -2.45
C SER A 188 -3.29 35.82 -3.17
N ASP A 189 -2.37 35.10 -3.82
CA ASP A 189 -1.07 35.65 -4.23
C ASP A 189 -1.05 36.31 -5.63
N GLY A 190 -2.21 36.68 -6.19
CA GLY A 190 -2.31 37.50 -7.41
C GLY A 190 -1.74 36.88 -8.71
N THR A 191 -1.06 35.73 -8.64
CA THR A 191 -0.65 34.97 -9.81
C THR A 191 -1.90 34.57 -10.58
N LYS A 192 -1.95 34.91 -11.87
CA LYS A 192 -3.04 34.55 -12.79
C LYS A 192 -3.25 33.03 -12.81
N GLN A 193 -4.06 32.54 -11.88
CA GLN A 193 -4.61 31.19 -11.92
C GLN A 193 -5.69 31.25 -13.00
N GLU A 194 -5.50 30.55 -14.11
CA GLU A 194 -6.52 30.46 -15.15
C GLU A 194 -7.83 30.00 -14.51
N ALA A 195 -8.89 30.79 -14.70
CA ALA A 195 -10.19 30.53 -14.08
C ALA A 195 -10.66 29.11 -14.49
N GLY A 196 -10.70 28.20 -13.51
CA GLY A 196 -11.07 26.79 -13.71
C GLY A 196 -9.96 25.76 -13.45
N GLU A 197 -8.68 26.15 -13.38
CA GLU A 197 -7.60 25.18 -13.12
C GLU A 197 -7.51 24.84 -11.61
N PRO A 198 -7.53 23.55 -11.21
CA PRO A 198 -7.45 23.16 -9.81
C PRO A 198 -6.13 23.62 -9.17
N PRO A 199 -6.10 23.94 -7.86
CA PRO A 199 -4.90 24.46 -7.19
C PRO A 199 -3.78 23.42 -7.18
N LYS A 200 -2.86 23.53 -8.17
CA LYS A 200 -1.75 22.59 -8.40
C LYS A 200 -0.91 22.35 -7.14
N ALA A 201 -0.66 23.40 -6.35
CA ALA A 201 0.08 23.30 -5.08
C ALA A 201 -0.67 22.46 -4.03
N ALA A 202 -1.99 22.65 -3.89
CA ALA A 202 -2.80 21.87 -2.97
C ALA A 202 -2.84 20.39 -3.39
N ARG A 203 -3.01 20.10 -4.69
CA ARG A 203 -2.96 18.74 -5.22
C ARG A 203 -1.64 18.02 -4.93
N ILE A 204 -0.51 18.70 -5.15
CA ILE A 204 0.83 18.18 -4.84
C ILE A 204 0.98 17.92 -3.34
N THR A 205 0.46 18.83 -2.51
CA THR A 205 0.50 18.70 -1.04
C THR A 205 -0.34 17.51 -0.57
N THR A 206 -1.55 17.33 -1.11
CA THR A 206 -2.39 16.14 -0.90
C THR A 206 -1.63 14.86 -1.24
N GLN A 207 -0.95 14.81 -2.39
CA GLN A 207 -0.17 13.64 -2.80
C GLN A 207 0.94 13.32 -1.82
N PHE A 208 1.68 14.33 -1.36
CA PHE A 208 2.71 14.16 -0.33
C PHE A 208 2.13 13.56 0.96
N PHE A 209 1.06 14.15 1.50
CA PHE A 209 0.44 13.64 2.72
C PHE A 209 -0.20 12.27 2.56
N SER A 210 -0.82 11.98 1.41
CA SER A 210 -1.32 10.64 1.10
C SER A 210 -0.20 9.61 1.04
N GLY A 211 0.95 9.95 0.45
CA GLY A 211 2.13 9.09 0.46
C GLY A 211 2.69 8.86 1.87
N LEU A 212 2.78 9.92 2.67
CA LEU A 212 3.21 9.88 4.07
C LEU A 212 2.30 8.98 4.92
N LEU A 213 0.99 9.22 4.89
CA LEU A 213 -0.01 8.39 5.58
C LEU A 213 0.02 6.94 5.11
N PHE A 214 0.16 6.71 3.81
CA PHE A 214 0.19 5.36 3.26
C PHE A 214 1.43 4.59 3.74
N ALA A 215 2.62 5.20 3.71
CA ALA A 215 3.84 4.56 4.18
C ALA A 215 3.87 4.37 5.71
N LEU A 216 3.36 5.32 6.48
CA LEU A 216 3.18 5.14 7.93
C LEU A 216 2.19 4.00 8.22
N GLY A 217 1.06 3.96 7.51
CA GLY A 217 0.07 2.89 7.63
C GLY A 217 0.67 1.51 7.34
N LEU A 218 1.47 1.38 6.28
CA LEU A 218 2.16 0.12 5.94
C LEU A 218 3.20 -0.29 7.00
N GLN A 219 3.96 0.65 7.55
CA GLN A 219 4.97 0.37 8.57
C GLN A 219 4.35 0.04 9.93
N ILE A 220 3.40 0.86 10.40
CA ILE A 220 2.74 0.67 11.69
C ILE A 220 1.90 -0.62 11.68
N SER A 221 1.19 -0.92 10.59
CA SER A 221 0.47 -2.21 10.46
C SER A 221 1.38 -3.42 10.25
N GLN A 222 2.69 -3.21 10.12
CA GLN A 222 3.69 -4.24 9.84
C GLN A 222 3.49 -4.95 8.49
N MET A 223 2.64 -4.42 7.61
CA MET A 223 2.49 -4.90 6.22
C MET A 223 3.77 -4.71 5.40
N SER A 224 4.66 -3.80 5.82
CA SER A 224 6.01 -3.63 5.25
C SER A 224 6.94 -4.82 5.53
N GLN A 225 6.61 -5.69 6.50
CA GLN A 225 7.44 -6.84 6.87
C GLN A 225 7.01 -8.10 6.08
N PRO A 226 7.89 -8.67 5.25
CA PRO A 226 7.57 -9.88 4.49
C PRO A 226 7.17 -11.08 5.38
N ALA A 227 7.83 -11.23 6.53
CA ALA A 227 7.54 -12.29 7.49
C ALA A 227 6.14 -12.17 8.10
N LYS A 228 5.65 -10.95 8.35
CA LYS A 228 4.29 -10.70 8.84
C LYS A 228 3.24 -11.07 7.80
N VAL A 229 3.50 -10.73 6.53
CA VAL A 229 2.64 -11.09 5.40
C VAL A 229 2.61 -12.61 5.20
N ALA A 230 3.77 -13.26 5.24
CA ALA A 230 3.89 -14.71 5.16
C ALA A 230 3.11 -15.41 6.29
N ALA A 231 3.23 -14.93 7.53
CA ALA A 231 2.48 -15.46 8.67
C ALA A 231 0.96 -15.30 8.49
N PHE A 232 0.49 -14.21 7.87
CA PHE A 232 -0.93 -14.07 7.55
C PHE A 232 -1.39 -15.04 6.44
N LEU A 233 -0.52 -15.33 5.46
CA LEU A 233 -0.80 -16.29 4.39
C LEU A 233 -0.75 -17.76 4.84
N SER A 234 -0.23 -18.04 6.05
CA SER A 234 -0.17 -19.39 6.61
C SER A 234 -1.54 -19.98 7.00
N PHE A 235 -2.64 -19.23 6.91
CA PHE A 235 -4.00 -19.79 7.12
C PHE A 235 -4.22 -21.01 6.19
N PRO A 236 -4.87 -22.10 6.66
CA PRO A 236 -5.50 -22.31 7.97
C PRO A 236 -4.58 -22.94 9.04
N ALA A 237 -3.26 -22.97 8.85
CA ALA A 237 -2.33 -23.51 9.84
C ALA A 237 -2.23 -22.58 11.06
N LEU A 238 -3.19 -22.71 12.00
CA LEU A 238 -3.42 -21.76 13.08
C LEU A 238 -2.17 -21.47 13.93
N GLN A 239 -1.33 -22.47 14.19
CA GLN A 239 -0.09 -22.28 14.95
C GLN A 239 0.87 -21.28 14.30
N HIS A 240 0.87 -21.21 12.97
CA HIS A 240 1.72 -20.32 12.17
C HIS A 240 0.97 -19.11 11.61
N TRP A 241 -0.33 -19.00 11.88
CA TRP A 241 -1.19 -17.96 11.32
C TRP A 241 -1.27 -16.73 12.22
N ASP A 242 -0.86 -15.57 11.68
CA ASP A 242 -0.99 -14.28 12.34
C ASP A 242 -2.19 -13.51 11.75
N PRO A 243 -3.31 -13.35 12.49
CA PRO A 243 -4.53 -12.74 11.97
C PRO A 243 -4.47 -11.21 11.84
N SER A 244 -3.34 -10.57 12.20
CA SER A 244 -3.21 -9.10 12.24
C SER A 244 -3.70 -8.43 10.96
N LEU A 245 -3.24 -8.89 9.79
CA LEU A 245 -3.54 -8.23 8.52
C LEU A 245 -5.02 -8.33 8.12
N GLY A 246 -5.80 -9.23 8.74
CA GLY A 246 -7.26 -9.22 8.62
C GLY A 246 -7.89 -7.93 9.15
N LEU A 247 -7.27 -7.28 10.15
CA LEU A 247 -7.70 -5.99 10.67
C LEU A 247 -7.56 -4.86 9.64
N VAL A 248 -6.71 -5.00 8.62
CA VAL A 248 -6.63 -4.02 7.52
C VAL A 248 -7.90 -4.05 6.66
N ILE A 249 -8.56 -5.19 6.54
CA ILE A 249 -9.87 -5.28 5.89
C ILE A 249 -10.91 -4.56 6.75
N ILE A 250 -10.91 -4.80 8.07
CA ILE A 250 -11.89 -4.25 9.00
C ILE A 250 -11.72 -2.74 9.23
N PHE A 251 -10.49 -2.23 9.33
CA PHE A 251 -10.21 -0.83 9.69
C PHE A 251 -9.61 -0.01 8.55
N GLY A 252 -9.30 -0.63 7.41
CA GLY A 252 -8.87 0.05 6.19
C GLY A 252 -9.93 0.02 5.10
N VAL A 253 -10.45 -1.17 4.76
CA VAL A 253 -11.42 -1.34 3.66
C VAL A 253 -12.83 -0.91 4.08
N LEU A 254 -13.31 -1.35 5.24
CA LEU A 254 -14.68 -1.06 5.68
C LEU A 254 -14.93 0.44 5.97
N PRO A 255 -14.03 1.21 6.62
CA PRO A 255 -14.22 2.64 6.77
C PRO A 255 -14.23 3.38 5.43
N ASN A 256 -13.36 2.99 4.48
CA ASN A 256 -13.42 3.50 3.11
C ASN A 256 -14.77 3.18 2.45
N LEU A 257 -15.29 1.97 2.63
CA LEU A 257 -16.59 1.58 2.10
C LEU A 257 -17.71 2.46 2.66
N ILE A 258 -17.77 2.61 3.99
CA ILE A 258 -18.77 3.43 4.68
C ILE A 258 -18.68 4.89 4.19
N GLU A 259 -17.48 5.46 4.12
CA GLU A 259 -17.30 6.83 3.65
C GLU A 259 -17.74 7.02 2.19
N ASN A 260 -17.42 6.05 1.32
CA ASN A 260 -17.86 6.05 -0.09
C ASN A 260 -19.38 5.97 -0.23
N GLN A 261 -20.06 5.23 0.64
CA GLN A 261 -21.53 5.18 0.65
C GLN A 261 -22.14 6.49 1.17
N ILE A 262 -21.54 7.12 2.19
CA ILE A 262 -22.05 8.37 2.78
C ILE A 262 -21.83 9.56 1.86
N LYS A 263 -20.60 9.76 1.35
CA LYS A 263 -20.24 10.92 0.55
C LYS A 263 -20.65 10.77 -0.91
N GLY A 264 -20.59 9.56 -1.44
CA GLY A 264 -20.81 9.27 -2.85
C GLY A 264 -19.80 9.97 -3.78
N PHE A 265 -20.04 9.85 -5.09
CA PHE A 265 -19.17 10.41 -6.14
C PHE A 265 -19.88 11.47 -6.99
N LYS A 266 -21.02 12.01 -6.52
CA LYS A 266 -21.84 12.98 -7.28
C LYS A 266 -21.31 14.42 -7.18
N LYS A 267 -20.72 14.79 -6.04
CA LYS A 267 -20.11 16.11 -5.82
C LYS A 267 -18.64 16.05 -6.24
N PRO A 268 -18.10 17.09 -6.90
CA PRO A 268 -16.70 17.08 -7.31
C PRO A 268 -15.76 16.98 -6.08
N PRO A 269 -14.57 16.36 -6.25
CA PRO A 269 -13.53 16.38 -5.23
C PRO A 269 -13.01 17.82 -5.01
N SER A 270 -12.33 18.07 -3.88
CA SER A 270 -11.96 19.43 -3.47
C SER A 270 -11.03 20.17 -4.45
N PHE A 271 -10.14 19.44 -5.12
CA PHE A 271 -9.09 19.96 -5.99
C PHE A 271 -9.11 19.28 -7.37
N ALA A 272 -10.27 18.84 -7.83
CA ALA A 272 -10.49 18.35 -9.19
C ALA A 272 -11.96 18.52 -9.61
N GLU A 273 -12.21 18.63 -10.91
CA GLU A 273 -13.58 18.79 -11.42
C GLU A 273 -14.37 17.47 -11.39
N VAL A 274 -13.69 16.34 -11.58
CA VAL A 274 -14.30 15.01 -11.64
C VAL A 274 -13.43 13.96 -10.94
N PHE A 275 -14.05 12.90 -10.44
CA PHE A 275 -13.30 11.74 -9.93
C PHE A 275 -12.73 10.90 -11.08
N ALA A 276 -11.44 10.60 -11.00
CA ALA A 276 -10.74 9.66 -11.89
C ALA A 276 -10.98 8.21 -11.44
N LEU A 277 -12.23 7.75 -11.48
CA LEU A 277 -12.61 6.39 -11.11
C LEU A 277 -12.28 5.39 -12.23
N PRO A 278 -11.88 4.14 -11.91
CA PRO A 278 -11.72 3.10 -12.92
C PRO A 278 -13.04 2.82 -13.66
N THR A 279 -13.00 2.83 -14.98
CA THR A 279 -14.16 2.60 -15.86
C THR A 279 -14.41 1.12 -16.16
N LYS A 280 -13.39 0.26 -16.03
CA LYS A 280 -13.48 -1.17 -16.33
C LYS A 280 -14.34 -1.92 -15.30
N THR A 281 -15.21 -2.78 -15.80
CA THR A 281 -16.19 -3.55 -15.05
C THR A 281 -15.90 -5.06 -15.09
N VAL A 282 -16.84 -5.88 -14.59
CA VAL A 282 -16.75 -7.35 -14.65
C VAL A 282 -16.76 -7.85 -16.11
N GLN A 283 -17.39 -7.10 -17.03
CA GLN A 283 -17.43 -7.46 -18.45
C GLN A 283 -16.06 -7.36 -19.13
N ASP A 284 -15.15 -6.54 -18.57
CA ASP A 284 -13.79 -6.34 -19.08
C ASP A 284 -12.79 -7.37 -18.50
N ILE A 285 -13.27 -8.42 -17.84
CA ILE A 285 -12.41 -9.50 -17.32
C ILE A 285 -12.07 -10.43 -18.49
N ASP A 286 -10.81 -10.43 -18.87
CA ASP A 286 -10.26 -11.32 -19.88
C ASP A 286 -9.25 -12.33 -19.27
N LYS A 287 -8.78 -13.26 -20.10
CA LYS A 287 -7.77 -14.25 -19.68
C LYS A 287 -6.47 -13.58 -19.23
N ARG A 288 -6.07 -12.47 -19.88
CA ARG A 288 -4.86 -11.70 -19.53
C ARG A 288 -4.95 -11.14 -18.11
N PHE A 289 -6.10 -10.57 -17.73
CA PHE A 289 -6.36 -10.08 -16.39
C PHE A 289 -6.25 -11.20 -15.34
N LEU A 290 -6.87 -12.35 -15.59
CA LEU A 290 -6.83 -13.49 -14.66
C LEU A 290 -5.41 -14.04 -14.52
N MET A 291 -4.68 -14.21 -15.63
CA MET A 291 -3.27 -14.62 -15.59
C MET A 291 -2.39 -13.63 -14.83
N GLY A 292 -2.66 -12.32 -15.00
CA GLY A 292 -2.01 -11.27 -14.24
C GLY A 292 -2.25 -11.37 -12.73
N ALA A 293 -3.50 -11.62 -12.33
CA ALA A 293 -3.86 -11.81 -10.93
C ALA A 293 -3.19 -13.06 -10.34
N VAL A 294 -3.15 -14.17 -11.08
CA VAL A 294 -2.43 -15.39 -10.68
C VAL A 294 -0.94 -15.11 -10.50
N ALA A 295 -0.26 -14.52 -11.49
CA ALA A 295 1.17 -14.23 -11.38
C ALA A 295 1.51 -13.24 -10.26
N PHE A 296 0.65 -12.23 -10.04
CA PHE A 296 0.79 -11.37 -8.87
C PHE A 296 0.64 -12.16 -7.57
N GLY A 297 -0.34 -13.06 -7.48
CA GLY A 297 -0.52 -13.96 -6.35
C GLY A 297 0.70 -14.84 -6.10
N ILE A 298 1.28 -15.46 -7.14
CA ILE A 298 2.50 -16.26 -7.04
C ILE A 298 3.65 -15.41 -6.50
N GLY A 299 3.94 -14.26 -7.12
CA GLY A 299 5.04 -13.39 -6.67
C GLY A 299 4.85 -12.86 -5.25
N TRP A 300 3.62 -12.49 -4.90
CA TRP A 300 3.27 -12.03 -3.56
C TRP A 300 3.38 -13.16 -2.51
N GLY A 301 2.94 -14.38 -2.83
CA GLY A 301 3.04 -15.55 -1.96
C GLY A 301 4.49 -16.03 -1.76
N LEU A 302 5.33 -15.97 -2.80
CA LEU A 302 6.76 -16.33 -2.70
C LEU A 302 7.56 -15.37 -1.85
N SER A 303 7.28 -14.07 -1.96
CA SER A 303 8.14 -13.03 -1.38
C SER A 303 7.55 -12.35 -0.15
N GLY A 304 6.24 -12.44 0.08
CA GLY A 304 5.53 -11.63 1.07
C GLY A 304 5.55 -10.13 0.75
N VAL A 305 5.99 -9.71 -0.45
CA VAL A 305 6.23 -8.31 -0.80
C VAL A 305 5.24 -7.84 -1.87
N CYS A 306 4.51 -6.78 -1.55
CA CYS A 306 3.77 -5.98 -2.53
C CYS A 306 4.61 -4.75 -2.98
N PRO A 307 4.22 -4.03 -4.04
CA PRO A 307 4.95 -2.82 -4.47
C PRO A 307 5.10 -1.75 -3.38
N GLY A 308 4.18 -1.66 -2.41
CA GLY A 308 4.26 -0.69 -1.28
C GLY A 308 5.36 -1.01 -0.30
N PRO A 309 5.29 -2.19 0.32
CA PRO A 309 6.40 -2.75 1.09
C PRO A 309 7.74 -2.73 0.34
N ALA A 310 7.75 -2.98 -0.98
CA ALA A 310 8.97 -2.95 -1.78
C ALA A 310 9.60 -1.55 -1.85
N VAL A 311 8.79 -0.52 -2.09
CA VAL A 311 9.24 0.89 -2.11
C VAL A 311 9.79 1.29 -0.74
N ILE A 312 9.09 0.95 0.34
CA ILE A 312 9.56 1.21 1.70
C ILE A 312 10.90 0.51 1.91
N ARG A 313 10.98 -0.79 1.64
CA ARG A 313 12.22 -1.57 1.77
C ARG A 313 13.35 -1.00 0.92
N ALA A 314 13.08 -0.45 -0.26
CA ALA A 314 14.09 0.19 -1.10
C ALA A 314 14.74 1.40 -0.42
N PHE A 315 14.02 2.14 0.43
CA PHE A 315 14.62 3.22 1.22
C PHE A 315 15.60 2.70 2.29
N TYR A 316 15.35 1.51 2.84
CA TYR A 316 16.22 0.89 3.87
C TYR A 316 17.35 0.04 3.27
N GLN A 317 17.09 -0.62 2.14
CA GLN A 317 18.03 -1.50 1.44
C GLN A 317 18.09 -1.11 -0.04
N PRO A 318 18.80 -0.02 -0.41
CA PRO A 318 18.79 0.53 -1.77
C PRO A 318 19.21 -0.46 -2.86
N ILE A 319 20.23 -1.29 -2.61
CA ILE A 319 20.70 -2.27 -3.62
C ILE A 319 19.62 -3.32 -3.89
N TRP A 320 19.00 -3.86 -2.84
CA TRP A 320 17.87 -4.78 -2.97
C TRP A 320 16.70 -4.11 -3.71
N GLY A 321 16.41 -2.86 -3.35
CA GLY A 321 15.38 -2.04 -3.97
C GLY A 321 15.60 -1.83 -5.46
N LEU A 322 16.82 -1.48 -5.88
CA LEU A 322 17.18 -1.29 -7.29
C LEU A 322 16.94 -2.57 -8.10
N LEU A 323 17.35 -3.73 -7.57
CA LEU A 323 17.14 -5.02 -8.23
C LEU A 323 15.66 -5.36 -8.35
N TRP A 324 14.90 -5.21 -7.26
CA TRP A 324 13.48 -5.54 -7.25
C TRP A 324 12.67 -4.57 -8.13
N ILE A 325 12.89 -3.26 -8.00
CA ILE A 325 12.19 -2.22 -8.76
C ILE A 325 12.58 -2.28 -10.24
N GLY A 326 13.87 -2.52 -10.55
CA GLY A 326 14.33 -2.75 -11.92
C GLY A 326 13.64 -3.95 -12.56
N GLY A 327 13.57 -5.07 -11.84
CA GLY A 327 12.78 -6.23 -12.23
C GLY A 327 11.30 -5.87 -12.47
N PHE A 328 10.66 -5.21 -11.51
CA PHE A 328 9.27 -4.76 -11.58
C PHE A 328 8.98 -3.92 -12.82
N TRP A 329 9.88 -2.99 -13.15
CA TRP A 329 9.77 -2.17 -14.34
C TRP A 329 9.89 -3.00 -15.63
N LEU A 330 10.90 -3.87 -15.72
CA LEU A 330 11.11 -4.74 -16.88
C LEU A 330 9.92 -5.69 -17.12
N GLY A 331 9.43 -6.36 -16.07
CA GLY A 331 8.23 -7.19 -16.15
C GLY A 331 6.99 -6.40 -16.56
N GLY A 332 6.89 -5.15 -16.13
CA GLY A 332 5.87 -4.19 -16.56
C GLY A 332 6.02 -3.70 -18.01
N LYS A 333 7.12 -3.97 -18.71
CA LYS A 333 7.26 -3.65 -20.14
C LYS A 333 6.79 -4.77 -21.05
N VAL A 334 6.83 -6.01 -20.57
CA VAL A 334 6.37 -7.19 -21.31
C VAL A 334 4.86 -7.06 -21.61
N ASN A 335 4.50 -7.20 -22.89
CA ASN A 335 3.13 -7.37 -23.39
C ASN A 335 3.08 -8.72 -24.12
N ILE A 336 2.27 -9.65 -23.63
CA ILE A 336 2.02 -10.96 -24.24
C ILE A 336 0.52 -11.03 -24.54
#